data_AF-A0A914N579-F1
#
_entry.id   AF-A0A914N579-F1
#
_cell.length_a   1.000
_cell.length_b   1.000
_cell.length_c   1.000
_cell.angle_alpha   90.00
_cell.angle_beta   90.00
_cell.angle_gamma   90.00
#
_symmetry.space_group_name_H-M   'P 1'
#
loop_
_entity.id
_entity.type
_entity.pdbx_description
1 polymer ?
#
loop_
_entity_poly.entity_id
_entity_poly.type
_entity_poly.pdbx_seq_one_letter_code
_entity_poly.pdbx_strand_id
1 'polypeptide(L)'
;MQGASYFGNGKAIKLIMEHTNEAIGFNMDDILFTGTLAEIANVSRIDYSAHFRGQFNLQKEENCEEGHPLVFSFFRSFKSLEEYIKAYKALHDIKCIKKKN
;
A
#
# COMPACT_ATOMS: atom_id res chain seq x y z
N MET A 1 1.06 -7.11 10.80
CA MET A 1 0.53 -5.94 10.07
C MET A 1 -0.98 -5.95 10.24
N GLN A 2 -1.57 -4.84 10.65
CA GLN A 2 -3.02 -4.63 10.67
C GLN A 2 -3.25 -3.36 9.85
N GLY A 3 -3.97 -3.45 8.74
CA GLY A 3 -4.14 -2.31 7.84
C GLY A 3 -4.92 -2.69 6.59
N ALA A 4 -5.62 -1.72 6.00
CA ALA A 4 -6.62 -1.98 4.96
C ALA A 4 -6.05 -2.43 3.59
N SER A 5 -4.73 -2.40 3.37
CA SER A 5 -4.14 -2.76 2.07
C SER A 5 -2.66 -3.12 2.15
N TYR A 6 -2.26 -4.04 1.27
CA TYR A 6 -0.88 -4.51 1.10
C TYR A 6 -0.48 -4.39 -0.38
N PHE A 7 0.81 -4.17 -0.62
CA PHE A 7 1.37 -4.21 -1.97
C PHE A 7 2.30 -5.42 -2.09
N GLY A 8 2.17 -6.14 -3.20
CA GLY A 8 3.02 -7.27 -3.54
C GLY A 8 3.41 -7.21 -5.01
N ASN A 9 4.64 -7.62 -5.33
CA ASN A 9 5.01 -7.83 -6.73
C ASN A 9 4.32 -9.09 -7.29
N GLY A 10 4.18 -9.18 -8.61
CA GLY A 10 3.46 -10.29 -9.24
C GLY A 10 4.03 -11.68 -8.92
N LYS A 11 5.34 -11.79 -8.68
CA LYS A 11 5.99 -13.05 -8.30
C LYS A 11 5.57 -13.50 -6.89
N ALA A 12 5.59 -12.58 -5.92
CA ALA A 12 5.16 -12.84 -4.55
C ALA A 12 3.69 -13.26 -4.49
N ILE A 13 2.82 -12.55 -5.21
CA ILE A 13 1.39 -12.88 -5.30
C ILE A 13 1.22 -14.27 -5.90
N LYS A 14 1.89 -14.58 -7.01
CA LYS A 14 1.80 -15.90 -7.65
C LYS A 14 2.17 -17.02 -6.70
N LEU A 15 3.31 -16.91 -6.01
CA LEU A 15 3.78 -17.93 -5.05
C LEU A 15 2.78 -18.13 -3.92
N ILE A 16 2.26 -17.05 -3.31
CA ILE A 16 1.24 -17.13 -2.26
C ILE A 16 -0.03 -17.84 -2.75
N MET A 17 -0.47 -17.53 -3.98
CA MET A 17 -1.69 -18.11 -4.55
C MET A 17 -1.56 -19.62 -4.80
N GLU A 18 -0.36 -20.10 -5.16
CA GLU A 18 -0.08 -21.53 -5.39
C GLU A 18 -0.26 -22.38 -4.12
N HIS A 19 -0.15 -21.79 -2.92
CA HIS A 19 -0.29 -22.48 -1.63
C HIS A 19 -1.67 -22.32 -0.98
N THR A 20 -2.65 -21.71 -1.66
CA THR A 20 -3.97 -21.41 -1.07
C THR A 20 -4.73 -22.64 -0.59
N ASN A 21 -4.54 -23.78 -1.23
CA ASN A 21 -5.11 -25.08 -0.84
C ASN A 21 -4.46 -25.71 0.40
N GLU A 22 -3.30 -25.22 0.83
CA GLU A 22 -2.57 -25.73 2.01
C GLU A 22 -2.96 -24.98 3.30
N ALA A 23 -3.60 -23.82 3.18
CA ALA A 23 -3.98 -23.01 4.33
C ALA A 23 -5.39 -23.32 4.83
N ILE A 24 -5.54 -23.30 6.16
CA ILE A 24 -6.85 -23.34 6.82
C ILE A 24 -7.47 -21.94 6.73
N GLY A 25 -8.70 -21.86 6.24
CA GLY A 25 -9.44 -20.59 6.15
C GLY A 25 -9.58 -19.93 7.52
N PHE A 26 -9.31 -18.62 7.58
CA PHE A 26 -9.43 -17.82 8.79
C PHE A 26 -10.34 -16.62 8.52
N ASN A 27 -11.09 -16.17 9.54
CA ASN A 27 -11.97 -15.01 9.42
C ASN A 27 -11.19 -13.68 9.55
N MET A 28 -10.06 -13.60 8.86
CA MET A 28 -9.21 -12.42 8.68
C MET A 28 -8.28 -12.72 7.51
N ASP A 29 -8.53 -12.07 6.39
CA ASP A 29 -7.76 -12.20 5.14
C ASP A 29 -6.28 -11.84 5.33
N ASP A 30 -5.99 -10.85 6.17
CA ASP A 30 -4.60 -10.46 6.50
C ASP A 30 -3.79 -11.61 7.10
N ILE A 31 -4.39 -12.35 8.04
CA ILE A 31 -3.75 -13.53 8.66
C ILE A 31 -3.49 -14.59 7.59
N LEU A 32 -4.44 -14.80 6.70
CA LEU A 32 -4.34 -15.81 5.66
C LEU A 32 -3.26 -15.46 4.62
N PHE A 33 -3.38 -14.30 3.96
CA PHE A 33 -2.54 -13.95 2.82
C PHE A 33 -1.17 -13.38 3.21
N THR A 34 -1.12 -12.53 4.24
CA THR A 34 0.13 -11.84 4.64
C THR A 34 0.82 -12.51 5.83
N GLY A 35 0.13 -13.43 6.50
CA GLY A 35 0.67 -14.30 7.54
C GLY A 35 1.00 -15.68 6.99
N THR A 36 0.02 -16.57 7.05
CA THR A 36 0.15 -18.01 6.80
C THR A 36 0.68 -18.33 5.41
N LEU A 37 0.02 -17.84 4.35
CA LEU A 37 0.43 -18.15 2.98
C LEU A 37 1.77 -17.51 2.60
N ALA A 38 2.04 -16.29 3.07
CA ALA A 38 3.34 -15.66 2.87
C ALA A 38 4.48 -16.44 3.54
N GLU A 39 4.22 -17.03 4.71
CA GLU A 39 5.17 -17.89 5.41
C GLU A 39 5.41 -19.22 4.68
N ILE A 40 4.33 -19.91 4.28
CA ILE A 40 4.42 -21.16 3.50
C ILE A 40 5.19 -20.92 2.19
N ALA A 41 4.87 -19.84 1.47
CA ALA A 41 5.49 -19.47 0.21
C ALA A 41 6.91 -18.90 0.35
N ASN A 42 7.43 -18.76 1.58
CA ASN A 42 8.71 -18.12 1.89
C ASN A 42 8.87 -16.72 1.25
N VAL A 43 7.81 -15.92 1.30
CA VAL A 43 7.79 -14.55 0.77
C VAL A 43 8.21 -13.59 1.87
N SER A 44 9.31 -12.88 1.64
CA SER A 44 9.78 -11.83 2.55
C SER A 44 8.76 -10.68 2.63
N ARG A 45 8.59 -10.17 3.84
CA ARG A 45 7.70 -9.07 4.16
C ARG A 45 8.54 -7.85 4.52
N ILE A 46 8.21 -6.70 3.94
CA ILE A 46 8.87 -5.43 4.24
C ILE A 46 7.88 -4.58 5.03
N ASP A 47 8.31 -4.13 6.20
CA ASP A 47 7.52 -3.24 7.04
C ASP A 47 7.91 -1.79 6.70
N TYR A 48 6.94 -1.00 6.24
CA TYR A 48 7.15 0.42 5.93
C TYR A 48 6.62 1.27 7.07
N SER A 49 7.44 2.18 7.60
CA SER A 49 7.09 3.01 8.77
C SER A 49 5.87 3.92 8.59
N ALA A 50 5.41 4.15 7.36
CA ALA A 50 4.11 4.77 7.11
C ALA A 50 3.14 3.75 6.51
N HIS A 51 2.20 3.32 7.33
CA HIS A 51 1.11 2.44 6.95
C HIS A 51 -0.07 3.32 6.54
N PHE A 52 -0.47 3.29 5.28
CA PHE A 52 -1.81 3.64 4.79
C PHE A 52 -2.44 4.96 5.32
N ARG A 53 -2.38 6.04 4.53
CA ARG A 53 -2.90 7.36 4.92
C ARG A 53 -4.22 7.70 4.23
N GLY A 54 -5.35 7.44 4.91
CA GLY A 54 -6.68 7.88 4.47
C GLY A 54 -6.98 9.34 4.82
N GLN A 55 -7.69 10.06 3.95
CA GLN A 55 -8.21 11.43 4.19
C GLN A 55 -7.20 12.59 4.32
N PHE A 56 -5.93 12.41 3.96
CA PHE A 56 -4.90 13.44 4.18
C PHE A 56 -4.75 14.46 3.05
N ASN A 57 -4.18 15.62 3.40
CA ASN A 57 -3.75 16.66 2.47
C ASN A 57 -2.39 16.28 1.86
N LEU A 58 -2.41 15.91 0.57
CA LEU A 58 -1.33 15.42 -0.31
C LEU A 58 0.03 16.16 -0.33
N GLN A 59 0.24 17.21 0.47
CA GLN A 59 1.49 17.99 0.41
C GLN A 59 2.14 18.23 1.77
N LYS A 60 1.35 18.31 2.85
CA LYS A 60 1.91 18.69 4.17
C LYS A 60 2.58 17.53 4.89
N GLU A 61 2.27 16.31 4.48
CA GLU A 61 2.63 15.12 5.23
C GLU A 61 3.34 14.05 4.39
N GLU A 62 3.65 14.36 3.13
CA GLU A 62 4.38 13.44 2.25
C GLU A 62 5.77 13.17 2.80
N ASN A 63 6.07 11.88 3.00
CA ASN A 63 7.40 11.41 3.33
C ASN A 63 8.11 11.02 2.03
N CYS A 64 9.43 11.19 2.00
CA CYS A 64 10.25 10.81 0.86
C CYS A 64 11.28 9.79 1.30
N GLU A 65 11.45 8.74 0.51
CA GLU A 65 12.48 7.73 0.64
C GLU A 65 13.31 7.76 -0.65
N GLU A 66 14.62 7.97 -0.52
CA GLU A 66 15.57 8.05 -1.66
C GLU A 66 15.21 9.09 -2.74
N GLY A 67 14.47 10.14 -2.38
CA GLY A 67 14.04 11.19 -3.32
C GLY A 67 12.74 10.86 -4.07
N HIS A 68 12.13 9.71 -3.79
CA HIS A 68 10.81 9.32 -4.26
C HIS A 68 9.77 9.49 -3.14
N PRO A 69 8.52 9.87 -3.46
CA PRO A 69 7.45 9.84 -2.47
C PRO A 69 7.31 8.42 -1.94
N LEU A 70 7.20 8.29 -0.62
CA LEU A 70 6.90 7.01 0.00
C LEU A 70 5.59 6.46 -0.58
N VAL A 71 5.49 5.14 -0.74
CA VAL A 71 4.26 4.51 -1.23
C VAL A 71 3.10 4.88 -0.31
N PHE A 72 2.05 5.50 -0.86
CA PHE A 72 0.81 5.78 -0.15
C PHE A 72 -0.40 5.44 -1.03
N SER A 73 -1.53 5.18 -0.38
CA SER A 73 -2.82 4.99 -1.02
C SER A 73 -3.66 6.25 -0.84
N PHE A 74 -4.10 6.86 -1.93
CA PHE A 74 -5.05 7.97 -1.87
C PHE A 74 -6.48 7.45 -1.92
N PHE A 75 -7.15 7.43 -0.77
CA PHE A 75 -8.56 7.02 -0.67
C PHE A 75 -9.46 8.23 -0.38
N ARG A 76 -10.30 8.59 -1.35
CA ARG A 76 -11.28 9.68 -1.27
C ARG A 76 -12.51 9.33 -2.09
N SER A 77 -13.70 9.64 -1.58
CA SER A 77 -14.94 9.60 -2.36
C SER A 77 -14.98 10.79 -3.32
N PHE A 78 -15.00 10.53 -4.62
CA PHE A 78 -15.15 11.55 -5.66
C PHE A 78 -16.63 11.71 -6.01
N LYS A 79 -17.12 12.95 -6.03
CA LYS A 79 -18.51 13.27 -6.37
C LYS A 79 -18.70 13.49 -7.87
N SER A 80 -17.61 13.72 -8.62
CA SER A 80 -17.63 13.86 -10.07
C SER A 80 -16.30 13.45 -10.72
N LEU A 81 -16.32 13.30 -12.05
CA LEU A 81 -15.14 13.01 -12.86
C LEU A 81 -14.11 14.14 -12.78
N GLU A 82 -14.55 15.40 -12.77
CA GLU A 82 -13.66 16.56 -12.67
C GLU A 82 -12.90 16.57 -11.33
N GLU A 83 -13.57 16.19 -10.23
CA GLU A 83 -12.93 16.07 -8.92
C GLU A 83 -11.84 14.99 -8.94
N TYR A 84 -12.12 13.84 -9.56
CA TYR A 84 -11.14 12.77 -9.75
C TYR A 84 -9.94 13.23 -10.59
N ILE A 85 -10.18 13.85 -11.77
CA ILE A 85 -9.12 14.33 -12.66
C ILE A 85 -8.24 15.37 -11.94
N LYS A 86 -8.84 16.27 -11.17
CA LYS A 86 -8.11 17.28 -10.40
C LYS A 86 -7.21 16.64 -9.34
N ALA A 87 -7.73 15.66 -8.60
CA ALA A 87 -6.94 14.93 -7.60
C ALA A 87 -5.82 14.11 -8.25
N TYR A 88 -6.11 13.44 -9.36
CA TYR A 88 -5.12 12.69 -10.15
C TYR A 88 -3.96 13.60 -10.60
N LYS A 89 -4.25 14.77 -11.17
CA LYS A 89 -3.21 15.74 -11.55
C LYS A 89 -2.40 16.22 -10.35
N ALA A 90 -3.07 16.58 -9.25
CA ALA A 90 -2.41 17.02 -8.04
C ALA A 90 -1.45 15.95 -7.47
N LEU A 91 -1.80 14.67 -7.55
CA LEU A 91 -0.92 13.55 -7.18
C LEU A 91 0.37 13.50 -8.01
N HIS A 92 0.28 13.75 -9.32
CA HIS A 92 1.44 13.71 -10.23
C HIS A 92 2.34 14.94 -10.10
N ASP A 93 1.80 16.04 -9.56
CA ASP A 93 2.53 17.28 -9.30
C ASP A 93 3.20 17.31 -7.91
N ILE A 94 3.01 16.28 -7.08
CA ILE A 94 3.68 16.17 -5.77
C ILE A 94 5.19 16.09 -5.98
N LYS A 95 5.90 17.07 -5.43
CA LYS A 95 7.36 17.07 -5.42
C LYS A 95 7.86 16.57 -4.07
N CYS A 96 8.86 15.70 -4.10
CA CYS A 96 9.60 15.34 -2.90
C CYS A 96 10.45 16.51 -2.43
N ILE A 97 9.95 17.25 -1.45
CA ILE A 97 10.72 18.32 -0.80
C ILE A 97 11.56 17.65 0.29
N LYS A 98 12.88 17.53 0.07
CA LYS A 98 13.81 17.17 1.15
C LYS A 98 13.58 18.15 2.30
N LYS A 99 13.11 17.67 3.45
CA LYS A 99 13.15 18.49 4.68
C LYS A 99 14.63 18.79 4.94
N LYS A 100 15.01 20.08 4.84
CA LYS A 100 16.28 20.54 5.37
C LYS A 100 16.20 20.32 6.89
N ASN A 101 16.99 19.39 7.39
CA ASN A 101 17.29 19.32 8.82
C ASN A 101 18.01 20.60 9.25
#